data_AF-A0A7C5HAW4-F1
#
_entry.id   AF-A0A7C5HAW4-F1
#
_cell.length_a   1.000
_cell.length_b   1.000
_cell.length_c   1.000
_cell.angle_alpha   90.00
_cell.angle_beta   90.00
_cell.angle_gamma   90.00
#
_symmetry.space_group_name_H-M   'P 1'
#
loop_
_entity.id
_entity.type
_entity.pdbx_description
1 polymer ?
#
loop_
_entity_poly.entity_id
_entity_poly.type
_entity_poly.pdbx_seq_one_letter_code
_entity_poly.pdbx_strand_id
1 'polypeptide(L)'
;MTPNESNRQEPEMIATIGKVMLEKLDSLASKIRDDVATEADRTNHDLLSEIAALASNRLSVEKNESIVEEGGEAWTERTSESHYPHIRLHGGALEDDPPKLNL
;
A
#
# COMPACT_ATOMS: atom_id res chain seq x y z
N MET A 1 -12.01 35.96 -5.79
CA MET A 1 -11.05 34.85 -5.94
C MET A 1 -11.57 33.69 -5.12
N THR A 2 -12.19 32.72 -5.76
CA THR A 2 -12.67 31.50 -5.09
C THR A 2 -11.48 30.56 -4.86
N PRO A 3 -11.47 29.78 -3.76
CA PRO A 3 -10.39 28.85 -3.48
C PRO A 3 -10.32 27.79 -4.58
N ASN A 4 -9.10 27.48 -4.97
CA ASN A 4 -8.68 26.59 -6.04
C ASN A 4 -9.42 25.24 -6.01
N GLU A 5 -10.40 25.03 -6.90
CA GLU A 5 -11.07 23.73 -7.14
C GLU A 5 -10.17 22.73 -7.90
N SER A 6 -8.89 23.04 -8.11
CA SER A 6 -8.01 22.32 -9.05
C SER A 6 -7.48 20.96 -8.57
N ASN A 7 -8.00 20.36 -7.50
CA ASN A 7 -7.38 19.14 -6.96
C ASN A 7 -8.34 18.09 -6.36
N ARG A 8 -9.64 18.20 -6.59
CA ARG A 8 -10.55 17.08 -6.32
C ARG A 8 -10.60 16.20 -7.57
N GLN A 9 -9.68 15.25 -7.67
CA GLN A 9 -9.84 14.17 -8.65
C GLN A 9 -11.13 13.43 -8.31
N GLU A 10 -12.00 13.26 -9.30
CA GLU A 10 -13.25 12.53 -9.13
C GLU A 10 -12.96 11.11 -8.61
N PRO A 11 -13.77 10.56 -7.67
CA PRO A 11 -13.53 9.22 -7.13
C PRO A 11 -13.41 8.14 -8.22
N GLU A 12 -14.16 8.29 -9.32
CA GLU A 12 -14.09 7.41 -10.49
C GLU A 12 -12.73 7.48 -11.18
N MET A 13 -12.11 8.66 -11.26
CA MET A 13 -10.78 8.85 -11.83
C MET A 13 -9.72 8.12 -10.98
N ILE A 14 -9.78 8.27 -9.65
CA ILE A 14 -8.84 7.61 -8.74
C ILE A 14 -8.98 6.08 -8.85
N ALA A 15 -10.21 5.56 -8.85
CA ALA A 15 -10.47 4.14 -9.03
C ALA A 15 -9.94 3.62 -10.39
N THR A 16 -10.12 4.42 -11.45
CA THR A 16 -9.60 4.09 -12.78
C THR A 16 -8.08 4.07 -12.82
N ILE A 17 -7.41 5.04 -12.19
CA ILE A 17 -5.94 5.07 -12.07
C ILE A 17 -5.44 3.81 -11.36
N GLY A 18 -6.05 3.44 -10.23
CA GLY A 18 -5.69 2.23 -9.48
C GLY A 18 -5.84 0.96 -10.33
N LYS A 19 -6.93 0.86 -11.10
CA LYS A 19 -7.15 -0.26 -12.03
C LYS A 19 -6.07 -0.34 -13.10
N VAL A 20 -5.79 0.78 -13.79
CA VAL A 20 -4.76 0.84 -14.84
C VAL A 20 -3.38 0.53 -14.28
N MET A 21 -3.08 0.96 -13.06
CA MET A 21 -1.82 0.66 -12.38
C MET A 21 -1.64 -0.85 -12.16
N LEU A 22 -2.68 -1.53 -11.67
CA LEU A 22 -2.65 -2.99 -11.47
C LEU A 22 -2.54 -3.75 -12.80
N GLU A 23 -3.29 -3.34 -13.82
CA GLU A 23 -3.17 -3.93 -15.17
C GLU A 23 -1.75 -3.74 -15.75
N LYS A 24 -1.13 -2.59 -15.50
CA LYS A 24 0.25 -2.34 -15.91
C LYS A 24 1.25 -3.21 -15.15
N LEU A 25 1.06 -3.36 -13.84
CA LEU A 25 1.89 -4.24 -13.01
C LEU A 25 1.83 -5.69 -13.54
N ASP A 26 0.64 -6.22 -13.81
CA ASP A 26 0.45 -7.57 -14.38
C ASP A 26 1.13 -7.71 -15.75
N SER A 27 1.02 -6.69 -16.61
CA SER A 27 1.70 -6.67 -17.91
C SER A 27 3.22 -6.74 -17.78
N LEU A 28 3.80 -5.99 -16.83
CA LEU A 28 5.25 -6.01 -16.57
C LEU A 28 5.70 -7.36 -15.99
N ALA A 29 4.93 -7.91 -15.05
CA ALA A 29 5.18 -9.23 -14.49
C ALA A 29 5.18 -10.32 -15.57
N SER A 30 4.27 -10.23 -16.55
CA SER A 30 4.27 -11.11 -17.72
C SER A 30 5.56 -11.00 -18.52
N LYS A 31 6.02 -9.78 -18.85
CA LYS A 31 7.28 -9.59 -19.58
C LYS A 31 8.50 -10.15 -18.83
N ILE A 32 8.51 -10.00 -17.51
CA ILE A 32 9.60 -10.52 -16.65
C ILE A 32 9.60 -12.04 -16.68
N ARG A 33 8.43 -12.67 -16.53
CA ARG A 33 8.28 -14.14 -16.58
C ARG A 33 8.70 -14.70 -17.93
N ASP A 34 8.37 -14.00 -19.01
CA ASP A 34 8.66 -14.43 -20.38
C ASP A 34 10.11 -14.08 -20.81
N ASP A 35 10.93 -13.52 -19.90
CA ASP A 35 12.32 -13.09 -20.10
C ASP A 35 12.56 -12.10 -21.26
N VAL A 36 11.55 -11.26 -21.52
CA VAL A 36 11.59 -10.20 -22.54
C VAL A 36 11.57 -8.79 -21.94
N ALA A 37 11.66 -8.69 -20.61
CA ALA A 37 11.66 -7.43 -19.89
C ALA A 37 12.98 -6.65 -20.06
N THR A 38 12.86 -5.38 -20.40
CA THR A 38 13.98 -4.42 -20.32
C THR A 38 14.30 -4.06 -18.86
N GLU A 39 15.45 -3.43 -18.62
CA GLU A 39 15.78 -2.87 -17.30
C GLU A 39 14.71 -1.87 -16.82
N ALA A 40 14.20 -1.03 -17.72
CA ALA A 40 13.13 -0.10 -17.41
C ALA A 40 11.82 -0.82 -17.04
N ASP A 41 11.49 -1.94 -17.67
CA ASP A 41 10.32 -2.75 -17.29
C ASP A 41 10.48 -3.31 -15.85
N ARG A 42 11.68 -3.75 -15.47
CA ARG A 42 11.98 -4.27 -14.12
C ARG A 42 11.89 -3.19 -13.06
N THR A 43 12.52 -2.03 -13.28
CA THR A 43 12.43 -0.90 -12.35
C THR A 43 10.99 -0.42 -12.17
N ASN A 44 10.23 -0.34 -13.27
CA ASN A 44 8.82 0.04 -13.18
C ASN A 44 7.97 -1.01 -12.46
N HIS A 45 8.25 -2.31 -12.65
CA HIS A 45 7.57 -3.38 -11.93
C HIS A 45 7.79 -3.25 -10.42
N ASP A 46 9.03 -3.01 -10.00
CA ASP A 46 9.38 -2.89 -8.59
C ASP A 46 8.68 -1.68 -7.95
N LEU A 47 8.67 -0.53 -8.63
CA LEU A 47 7.97 0.67 -8.16
C LEU A 47 6.45 0.46 -8.07
N LEU A 48 5.81 -0.14 -9.09
CA LEU A 48 4.37 -0.38 -9.06
C LEU A 48 3.98 -1.41 -8.00
N SER A 49 4.82 -2.42 -7.79
CA SER A 49 4.64 -3.42 -6.72
C SER A 49 4.73 -2.78 -5.33
N GLU A 50 5.68 -1.86 -5.13
CA GLU A 50 5.80 -1.08 -3.90
C GLU A 50 4.55 -0.22 -3.64
N ILE A 51 4.06 0.49 -4.65
CA ILE A 51 2.83 1.29 -4.55
C ILE A 51 1.62 0.42 -4.21
N ALA A 52 1.47 -0.74 -4.86
CA ALA A 52 0.38 -1.66 -4.58
C ALA A 52 0.43 -2.20 -3.13
N ALA A 53 1.63 -2.53 -2.64
CA ALA A 53 1.83 -2.97 -1.26
C ALA A 53 1.52 -1.85 -0.25
N LEU A 54 1.95 -0.61 -0.51
CA LEU A 54 1.64 0.57 0.31
C LEU A 54 0.14 0.85 0.39
N ALA A 55 -0.55 0.80 -0.76
CA ALA A 55 -1.99 1.02 -0.83
C ALA A 55 -2.76 -0.07 -0.08
N SER A 56 -2.36 -1.33 -0.26
CA SER A 56 -2.94 -2.47 0.47
C SER A 56 -2.74 -2.35 1.97
N ASN A 57 -1.55 -1.93 2.40
CA ASN A 57 -1.28 -1.68 3.82
C ASN A 57 -2.22 -0.62 4.41
N ARG A 58 -2.36 0.54 3.76
CA ARG A 58 -3.24 1.61 4.22
C ARG A 58 -4.68 1.12 4.39
N LEU A 59 -5.20 0.40 3.39
CA LEU A 59 -6.55 -0.16 3.47
C LEU A 59 -6.70 -1.16 4.61
N SER A 60 -5.69 -2.00 4.87
CA SER A 60 -5.70 -2.93 6.00
C SER A 60 -5.65 -2.20 7.34
N VAL A 61 -4.89 -1.12 7.45
CA VAL A 61 -4.85 -0.26 8.66
C VAL A 61 -6.20 0.38 8.91
N GLU A 62 -6.81 1.02 7.91
CA GLU A 62 -8.13 1.66 8.03
C GLU A 62 -9.21 0.65 8.48
N LYS A 63 -9.16 -0.58 7.95
CA LYS A 63 -10.06 -1.67 8.38
C LYS A 63 -9.82 -2.11 9.82
N ASN A 64 -8.56 -2.27 10.22
CA ASN A 64 -8.22 -2.63 11.60
C ASN A 64 -8.66 -1.55 12.59
N GLU A 65 -8.43 -0.28 12.27
CA GLU A 65 -8.87 0.85 13.09
C GLU A 65 -10.39 0.83 13.25
N SER A 66 -11.14 0.58 12.16
CA SER A 66 -12.60 0.46 12.20
C SER A 66 -13.06 -0.71 13.09
N ILE A 67 -12.41 -1.89 13.00
CA ILE A 67 -12.73 -3.06 13.83
C ILE A 67 -12.51 -2.75 15.32
N VAL A 68 -11.43 -2.05 15.66
CA VAL A 68 -11.13 -1.67 17.04
C VAL A 68 -12.14 -0.66 17.58
N GLU A 69 -12.54 0.33 16.76
CA GLU A 69 -13.59 1.30 17.12
C GLU A 69 -14.93 0.61 17.41
N GLU A 70 -15.23 -0.48 16.70
CA GLU A 70 -16.41 -1.32 16.92
C GLU A 70 -16.29 -2.30 18.10
N GLY A 71 -15.16 -2.30 18.81
CA GLY A 71 -14.88 -3.14 19.98
C GLY A 71 -14.38 -4.55 19.63
N GLY A 72 -13.99 -4.79 18.38
CA GLY A 72 -13.31 -6.01 17.94
C GLY A 72 -11.81 -6.01 18.21
N GLU A 73 -11.16 -7.14 17.97
CA GLU A 73 -9.70 -7.28 18.07
C GLU A 73 -9.04 -6.99 16.71
N ALA A 74 -8.03 -6.12 16.70
CA ALA A 74 -7.23 -5.86 15.51
C ALA A 74 -6.44 -7.11 15.09
N TRP A 75 -6.35 -7.34 13.78
CA TRP A 75 -5.50 -8.40 13.25
C TRP A 75 -4.12 -7.87 12.89
N THR A 76 -3.07 -8.62 13.23
CA THR A 76 -1.69 -8.30 12.87
C THR A 76 -1.13 -9.33 11.90
N GLU A 77 -0.77 -8.91 10.68
CA GLU A 77 0.07 -9.72 9.80
C GLU A 77 1.53 -9.46 10.16
N ARG A 78 2.27 -10.51 10.52
CA ARG A 78 3.73 -10.41 10.60
C ARG A 78 4.29 -10.44 9.19
N THR A 79 4.83 -9.31 8.73
CA THR A 79 5.61 -9.28 7.49
C THR A 79 6.81 -10.22 7.58
N SER A 80 7.03 -11.05 6.56
CA SER A 80 8.30 -11.74 6.38
C SER A 80 9.41 -10.75 6.02
N GLU A 81 10.67 -11.06 6.34
CA GLU A 81 11.85 -10.25 6.02
C GLU A 81 12.02 -9.93 4.52
N SER A 82 11.29 -10.62 3.64
CA SER A 82 11.29 -10.42 2.18
C SER A 82 10.33 -9.32 1.70
N HIS A 83 9.55 -8.69 2.58
CA HIS A 83 8.70 -7.55 2.24
C HIS A 83 9.49 -6.24 2.19
N TYR A 84 9.00 -5.28 1.40
CA TYR A 84 9.54 -3.94 1.30
C TYR A 84 9.83 -3.35 2.70
N PRO A 85 11.11 -3.19 3.10
CA PRO A 85 11.48 -2.87 4.48
C PRO A 85 11.05 -1.46 4.92
N HIS A 86 10.72 -0.58 3.95
CA HIS A 86 10.19 0.75 4.21
C HIS A 86 8.66 0.77 4.35
N ILE A 87 7.97 -0.30 3.92
CA ILE A 87 6.54 -0.52 4.20
C ILE A 87 6.46 -1.22 5.53
N ARG A 88 6.54 -0.45 6.63
CA ARG A 88 6.16 -0.98 7.92
C ARG A 88 4.66 -1.22 7.88
N LEU A 89 4.24 -2.49 7.73
CA LEU A 89 2.87 -2.89 8.02
C LEU A 89 2.68 -2.81 9.55
N HIS A 90 2.72 -1.60 10.12
CA HIS A 90 2.17 -1.37 11.44
C HIS A 90 0.69 -1.64 11.29
N GLY A 91 0.23 -2.82 11.71
CA GLY A 91 -1.18 -3.02 11.99
C GLY A 91 -1.58 -1.93 12.97
N GLY A 92 -2.35 -0.95 12.51
CA GLY A 92 -2.81 0.15 13.35
C GLY A 92 -3.62 -0.42 14.50
N ALA A 93 -3.05 -0.32 15.70
CA ALA A 93 -3.71 -0.02 16.97
C ALA A 93 -2.63 0.18 18.05
N LEU A 94 -2.35 1.45 18.37
CA LEU A 94 -1.82 1.99 19.64
C LEU A 94 -0.52 1.49 20.30
N GLU A 95 0.18 0.44 19.86
CA GLU A 95 1.41 -0.05 20.53
C GLU A 95 2.73 0.32 19.84
N ASP A 96 2.80 1.53 19.27
CA ASP A 96 4.07 2.17 18.91
C ASP A 96 4.69 2.94 20.10
N ASP A 97 4.22 2.69 21.33
CA ASP A 97 4.99 3.07 22.51
C ASP A 97 6.05 2.00 22.75
N PRO A 98 7.37 2.33 22.70
CA PRO A 98 8.38 1.45 23.26
C PRO A 98 7.97 1.11 24.69
N PRO A 99 8.21 -0.13 25.18
CA PRO A 99 7.90 -0.46 26.56
C PRO A 99 8.53 0.62 27.44
N LYS A 100 7.72 1.25 28.30
CA LYS A 100 8.25 2.14 29.35
C LYS A 100 9.26 1.31 30.12
N LEU A 101 10.54 1.51 29.82
CA LEU A 101 11.63 1.02 30.64
C LEU A 101 11.44 1.74 31.97
N ASN A 102 10.82 1.04 32.93
CA ASN A 102 10.85 1.43 34.32
C ASN A 102 12.32 1.29 34.76
N LEU A 103 13.07 2.39 34.63
CA LEU A 103 14.29 2.63 35.39
C LEU A 103 13.91 3.09 36.80
#